data_AF-A0A947VE74-F1
#
_entry.id   AF-A0A947VE74-F1
#
_cell.length_a   1.000
_cell.length_b   1.000
_cell.length_c   1.000
_cell.angle_alpha   90.00
_cell.angle_beta   90.00
_cell.angle_gamma   90.00
#
_symmetry.space_group_name_H-M   'P 1'
#
loop_
_entity.id
_entity.type
_entity.pdbx_description
1 polymer ?
#
loop_
_entity_poly.entity_id
_entity_poly.type
_entity_poly.pdbx_seq_one_letter_code
_entity_poly.pdbx_strand_id
1 'polypeptide(L)'
;MFLLPVIPFITDTPELMEETIRKASEVKLDFIIFGGMTLKEGRQKDYFFKTLKNKYPKLIGEYENIYQKNKWGEAAGEYYNSINLTFNSIMKKYKIPPRIPLALYKDILEENDLVVVILEHIDYLLKLKGRTSPYGYAAYSISQLKEPLSSIKRELKRINGVGKVTESIILEILKTRNSSYYKKLLTG
;
A
#
# COMPACT_ATOMS: atom_id res chain seq x y z
N MET A 1 4.10 -12.65 2.89
CA MET A 1 4.01 -13.01 1.46
C MET A 1 3.83 -11.76 0.62
N PHE A 2 4.44 -11.72 -0.56
CA PHE A 2 4.20 -10.68 -1.55
C PHE A 2 3.21 -11.23 -2.58
N LEU A 3 1.95 -10.81 -2.50
CA LEU A 3 0.90 -11.05 -3.49
C LEU A 3 0.89 -9.89 -4.50
N LEU A 4 2.02 -9.73 -5.19
CA LEU A 4 2.21 -8.73 -6.24
C LEU A 4 3.24 -9.17 -7.28
N PRO A 5 3.02 -8.82 -8.56
CA PRO A 5 1.79 -8.22 -9.06
C PRO A 5 0.67 -9.26 -9.16
N VAL A 6 -0.57 -8.88 -8.85
CA VAL A 6 -1.74 -9.60 -9.37
C VAL A 6 -2.02 -9.16 -10.81
N ILE A 7 -2.25 -10.15 -11.67
CA ILE A 7 -2.54 -9.98 -13.09
C ILE A 7 -4.05 -9.72 -13.27
N PRO A 8 -4.43 -8.58 -13.91
CA PRO A 8 -5.83 -8.21 -14.06
C PRO A 8 -6.69 -9.26 -14.73
N PHE A 9 -7.86 -9.51 -14.13
CA PHE A 9 -8.88 -10.46 -14.54
C PHE A 9 -8.44 -11.93 -14.63
N ILE A 10 -7.20 -12.26 -14.22
CA ILE A 10 -6.62 -13.60 -14.32
C ILE A 10 -6.30 -14.16 -12.95
N THR A 11 -5.69 -13.36 -12.06
CA THR A 11 -5.26 -13.81 -10.72
C THR A 11 -5.82 -12.96 -9.58
N ASP A 12 -6.61 -11.93 -9.91
CA ASP A 12 -7.19 -10.95 -9.00
C ASP A 12 -8.72 -11.14 -8.85
N THR A 13 -9.27 -12.29 -9.25
CA THR A 13 -10.69 -12.57 -8.99
C THR A 13 -10.91 -12.75 -7.49
N PRO A 14 -12.09 -12.39 -6.96
CA PRO A 14 -12.39 -12.55 -5.53
C PRO A 14 -12.13 -13.98 -5.03
N GLU A 15 -12.47 -14.99 -5.83
CA GLU A 15 -12.33 -16.40 -5.48
C GLU A 15 -10.86 -16.81 -5.36
N LEU A 16 -10.02 -16.42 -6.33
CA LEU A 16 -8.59 -16.75 -6.31
C LEU A 16 -7.85 -16.00 -5.21
N MET A 17 -8.21 -14.74 -4.98
CA MET A 17 -7.67 -13.94 -3.87
C MET A 17 -8.05 -14.56 -2.53
N GLU A 18 -9.31 -14.95 -2.35
CA GLU A 18 -9.76 -15.59 -1.12
C GLU A 18 -9.11 -16.95 -0.89
N GLU A 19 -9.02 -17.79 -1.92
CA GLU A 19 -8.34 -19.08 -1.79
C GLU A 19 -6.88 -18.91 -1.37
N THR A 20 -6.18 -17.95 -1.99
CA THR A 20 -4.77 -17.65 -1.68
C THR A 20 -4.61 -17.14 -0.25
N ILE A 21 -5.46 -16.20 0.18
CA ILE A 21 -5.39 -15.61 1.53
C ILE A 21 -5.81 -16.63 2.59
N ARG A 22 -6.80 -17.48 2.32
CA ARG A 22 -7.21 -18.58 3.22
C ARG A 22 -6.04 -19.53 3.47
N LYS A 23 -5.38 -20.01 2.41
CA LYS A 23 -4.20 -20.90 2.53
C LYS A 23 -3.07 -20.22 3.30
N ALA A 24 -2.85 -18.92 3.07
CA ALA A 24 -1.87 -18.15 3.83
C ALA A 24 -2.22 -18.05 5.33
N SER A 25 -3.52 -17.93 5.66
CA SER A 25 -4.02 -17.93 7.04
C SER A 25 -3.78 -19.29 7.72
N GLU A 26 -4.01 -20.39 7.01
CA GLU A 26 -3.84 -21.76 7.52
C GLU A 26 -2.39 -22.05 7.94
N VAL A 27 -1.41 -21.48 7.22
CA VAL A 27 0.02 -21.57 7.57
C VAL A 27 0.49 -20.46 8.51
N LYS A 28 -0.43 -19.66 9.08
CA LYS A 28 -0.17 -18.59 10.06
C LYS A 28 0.82 -17.53 9.56
N LEU A 29 0.66 -17.10 8.31
CA LEU A 29 1.51 -16.08 7.73
C LEU A 29 1.38 -14.72 8.45
N ASP A 30 2.50 -14.06 8.74
CA ASP A 30 2.52 -12.82 9.52
C ASP A 30 1.90 -11.61 8.80
N PHE A 31 2.00 -11.54 7.47
CA PHE A 31 1.47 -10.45 6.65
C PHE A 31 1.41 -10.77 5.16
N ILE A 32 0.57 -10.03 4.43
CA ILE A 32 0.49 -10.05 2.96
C ILE A 32 0.63 -8.63 2.43
N ILE A 33 1.57 -8.40 1.52
CA ILE A 33 1.64 -7.16 0.73
C ILE A 33 0.95 -7.43 -0.60
N PHE A 34 0.06 -6.54 -1.02
CA PHE A 34 -0.74 -6.67 -2.24
C PHE A 34 -0.48 -5.51 -3.19
N GLY A 35 -0.51 -5.80 -4.49
CA GLY A 35 -0.36 -4.80 -5.54
C GLY A 35 -0.75 -5.36 -6.90
N GLY A 36 -1.46 -4.56 -7.69
CA GLY A 36 -1.78 -4.91 -9.07
C GLY A 36 -0.60 -4.68 -10.01
N MET A 37 -0.66 -5.35 -11.16
CA MET A 37 0.36 -5.24 -12.21
C MET A 37 0.41 -3.84 -12.82
N THR A 38 1.62 -3.32 -13.03
CA THR A 38 1.87 -2.17 -13.90
C THR A 38 2.34 -2.64 -15.27
N LEU A 39 1.87 -2.00 -16.34
CA LEU A 39 2.20 -2.36 -17.71
C LEU A 39 2.62 -1.11 -18.51
N LYS A 40 3.90 -0.77 -18.41
CA LYS A 40 4.50 0.39 -19.08
C LYS A 40 4.69 0.14 -20.58
N GLU A 41 4.54 1.20 -21.38
CA GLU A 41 4.77 1.17 -22.82
C GLU A 41 6.15 0.60 -23.21
N GLY A 42 6.16 -0.18 -24.31
CA GLY A 42 7.35 -0.77 -24.89
C GLY A 42 7.26 -2.29 -25.06
N ARG A 43 8.40 -2.90 -25.41
CA ARG A 43 8.49 -4.32 -25.85
C ARG A 43 7.83 -5.32 -24.89
N GLN A 44 7.87 -5.07 -23.57
CA GLN A 44 7.25 -5.96 -22.60
C GLN A 44 5.73 -5.90 -22.62
N LYS A 45 5.14 -4.71 -22.80
CA LYS A 45 3.70 -4.55 -23.01
C LYS A 45 3.28 -5.23 -24.31
N ASP A 46 4.03 -5.04 -25.39
CA ASP A 46 3.74 -5.67 -26.68
C ASP A 46 3.74 -7.20 -26.58
N TYR A 47 4.76 -7.76 -25.93
CA TYR A 47 4.86 -9.20 -25.70
C TYR A 47 3.72 -9.72 -24.81
N PHE A 48 3.39 -8.98 -23.75
CA PHE A 48 2.28 -9.32 -22.87
C PHE A 48 0.95 -9.33 -23.64
N PHE A 49 0.63 -8.28 -24.40
CA PHE A 49 -0.59 -8.20 -25.20
C PHE A 49 -0.67 -9.28 -26.28
N LYS A 50 0.45 -9.62 -26.93
CA LYS A 50 0.51 -10.75 -27.87
C LYS A 50 0.15 -12.06 -27.17
N THR A 51 0.67 -12.30 -25.98
CA THR A 51 0.38 -13.49 -25.18
C THR A 51 -1.07 -13.49 -24.70
N LEU A 52 -1.57 -12.34 -24.24
CA LEU A 52 -2.95 -12.15 -23.80
C LEU A 52 -3.93 -12.43 -24.94
N LYS A 53 -3.66 -11.93 -26.15
CA LYS A 53 -4.52 -12.16 -27.32
C LYS A 53 -4.61 -13.64 -27.68
N ASN A 54 -3.51 -14.38 -27.53
CA ASN A 54 -3.47 -15.80 -27.83
C ASN A 54 -4.15 -16.67 -26.77
N LYS A 55 -3.98 -16.35 -25.48
CA LYS A 55 -4.48 -17.17 -24.36
C LYS A 55 -5.84 -16.75 -23.82
N TYR A 56 -6.10 -15.45 -23.78
CA TYR A 56 -7.29 -14.83 -23.20
C TYR A 56 -7.87 -13.75 -24.14
N PRO A 57 -8.24 -14.09 -25.38
CA PRO A 57 -8.69 -13.10 -26.37
C PRO A 57 -9.87 -12.24 -25.90
N LYS A 58 -10.72 -12.78 -25.02
CA LYS A 58 -11.88 -12.07 -24.44
C LYS A 58 -11.49 -10.91 -23.50
N LEU A 59 -10.28 -10.91 -22.96
CA LEU A 59 -9.82 -9.88 -22.01
C LEU A 59 -9.17 -8.67 -22.70
N ILE A 60 -8.98 -8.69 -24.02
CA ILE A 60 -8.29 -7.60 -24.74
C ILE A 60 -8.98 -6.25 -24.51
N GLY A 61 -10.30 -6.21 -24.67
CA GLY A 61 -11.06 -4.97 -24.46
C GLY A 61 -10.92 -4.44 -23.03
N GLU A 62 -10.98 -5.32 -22.03
CA GLU A 62 -10.80 -4.93 -20.62
C GLU A 62 -9.38 -4.38 -20.36
N TYR A 63 -8.35 -5.00 -20.93
CA TYR A 63 -6.98 -4.54 -20.79
C TYR A 63 -6.74 -3.19 -21.49
N GLU A 64 -7.34 -2.97 -22.66
CA GLU A 64 -7.30 -1.67 -23.35
C GLU A 64 -8.01 -0.58 -22.54
N ASN A 65 -9.09 -0.93 -21.84
CA ASN A 65 -9.81 0.01 -20.97
C ASN A 65 -8.98 0.40 -19.73
N ILE A 66 -8.36 -0.56 -19.04
CA ILE A 66 -7.63 -0.29 -17.79
C ILE A 66 -6.19 0.20 -18.02
N TYR A 67 -5.50 -0.19 -19.10
CA TYR A 67 -4.13 0.22 -19.37
C TYR A 67 -4.03 1.27 -20.47
N GLN A 68 -4.51 2.47 -20.13
CA GLN A 68 -4.31 3.66 -20.94
C GLN A 68 -2.86 4.15 -20.85
N LYS A 69 -2.49 5.08 -21.74
CA LYS A 69 -1.13 5.64 -21.79
C LYS A 69 -0.80 6.35 -20.48
N ASN A 70 0.01 5.72 -19.63
CA ASN A 70 0.45 6.24 -18.34
C ASN A 70 1.99 6.15 -18.24
N LYS A 71 2.65 7.20 -17.74
CA LYS A 71 4.12 7.30 -17.62
C LYS A 71 4.72 6.15 -16.81
N TRP A 72 3.99 5.68 -15.81
CA TRP A 72 4.37 4.67 -14.83
C TRP A 72 3.76 3.30 -15.14
N GLY A 73 2.91 3.20 -16.17
CA GLY A 73 2.24 1.94 -16.54
C GLY A 73 1.14 1.53 -15.58
N GLU A 74 0.64 2.45 -14.76
CA GLU A 74 -0.45 2.19 -13.84
C GLU A 74 -1.73 1.87 -14.62
N ALA A 75 -2.49 0.87 -14.14
CA ALA A 75 -3.88 0.69 -14.56
C ALA A 75 -4.76 1.84 -14.05
N ALA A 76 -5.98 1.93 -14.59
CA ALA A 76 -6.99 2.90 -14.17
C ALA A 76 -7.21 2.86 -12.65
N GLY A 77 -7.38 4.04 -12.05
CA GLY A 77 -7.51 4.18 -10.59
C GLY A 77 -8.75 3.46 -10.05
N GLU A 78 -9.84 3.47 -10.81
CA GLU A 78 -11.09 2.78 -10.49
C GLU A 78 -10.88 1.27 -10.40
N TYR A 79 -10.09 0.70 -11.31
CA TYR A 79 -9.74 -0.71 -11.29
C TYR A 79 -8.88 -1.05 -10.06
N TYR A 80 -7.86 -0.25 -9.75
CA TYR A 80 -7.07 -0.43 -8.53
C TYR A 80 -7.93 -0.33 -7.26
N ASN A 81 -8.87 0.62 -7.22
CA ASN A 81 -9.78 0.77 -6.08
C ASN A 81 -10.64 -0.49 -5.92
N SER A 82 -11.17 -1.04 -7.01
CA SER A 82 -11.97 -2.27 -6.99
C SER A 82 -11.20 -3.45 -6.38
N ILE A 83 -10.01 -3.76 -6.90
CA ILE A 83 -9.24 -4.92 -6.40
C ILE A 83 -8.74 -4.70 -4.97
N ASN A 84 -8.42 -3.46 -4.58
CA ASN A 84 -8.01 -3.12 -3.22
C ASN A 84 -9.17 -3.27 -2.22
N LEU A 85 -10.40 -2.90 -2.60
CA LEU A 85 -11.58 -3.11 -1.78
C LEU A 85 -11.86 -4.61 -1.56
N THR A 86 -11.77 -5.41 -2.63
CA THR A 86 -11.88 -6.88 -2.55
C THR A 86 -10.80 -7.45 -1.63
N PHE A 87 -9.53 -7.08 -1.85
CA PHE A 87 -8.41 -7.49 -1.01
C PHE A 87 -8.65 -7.16 0.48
N ASN A 88 -9.05 -5.93 0.77
CA ASN A 88 -9.28 -5.47 2.14
C ASN A 88 -10.40 -6.26 2.84
N SER A 89 -11.50 -6.51 2.13
CA SER A 89 -12.63 -7.29 2.65
C SER A 89 -12.19 -8.70 3.07
N ILE A 90 -11.42 -9.38 2.20
CA ILE A 90 -10.91 -10.72 2.45
C ILE A 90 -9.89 -10.70 3.60
N MET A 91 -8.94 -9.76 3.60
CA MET A 91 -7.93 -9.65 4.65
C MET A 91 -8.53 -9.45 6.04
N LYS A 92 -9.61 -8.66 6.16
CA LYS A 92 -10.36 -8.50 7.41
C LYS A 92 -10.98 -9.81 7.90
N LYS A 93 -11.54 -10.62 6.99
CA LYS A 93 -12.11 -11.94 7.32
C LYS A 93 -11.06 -12.86 7.95
N TYR A 94 -9.85 -12.90 7.38
CA TYR A 94 -8.77 -13.79 7.84
C TYR A 94 -7.81 -13.17 8.87
N LYS A 95 -8.02 -11.88 9.23
CA LYS A 95 -7.24 -11.14 10.23
C LYS A 95 -5.73 -11.12 9.97
N ILE A 96 -5.33 -11.14 8.69
CA ILE A 96 -3.92 -11.02 8.31
C ILE A 96 -3.58 -9.53 8.09
N PRO A 97 -2.45 -9.02 8.61
CA PRO A 97 -1.99 -7.66 8.32
C PRO A 97 -1.69 -7.43 6.82
N PRO A 98 -2.16 -6.31 6.22
CA PRO A 98 -1.94 -6.00 4.80
C PRO A 98 -0.60 -5.30 4.52
N ARG A 99 0.29 -5.23 5.51
CA ARG A 99 1.62 -4.58 5.46
C ARG A 99 2.56 -5.26 6.46
N ILE A 100 3.86 -5.00 6.28
CA ILE A 100 4.91 -5.48 7.19
C ILE A 100 4.57 -5.04 8.64
N PRO A 101 4.53 -5.95 9.62
CA PRO A 101 4.25 -5.61 11.01
C PRO A 101 5.34 -4.72 11.61
N LEU A 102 4.92 -3.75 12.43
CA LEU A 102 5.82 -2.81 13.13
C LEU A 102 6.95 -3.52 13.89
N ALA A 103 6.66 -4.67 14.49
CA ALA A 103 7.63 -5.45 15.26
C ALA A 103 8.87 -5.86 14.46
N LEU A 104 8.78 -5.94 13.12
CA LEU A 104 9.87 -6.37 12.26
C LEU A 104 10.87 -5.25 11.93
N TYR A 105 10.48 -3.98 12.03
CA TYR A 105 11.33 -2.86 11.60
C TYR A 105 11.50 -1.76 12.65
N LYS A 106 10.67 -1.73 13.71
CA LYS A 106 10.67 -0.64 14.70
C LYS A 106 12.01 -0.46 15.40
N ASP A 107 12.85 -1.50 15.50
CA ASP A 107 14.15 -1.43 16.19
C ASP A 107 15.33 -1.39 15.20
N ILE A 108 15.03 -1.37 13.88
CA ILE A 108 16.01 -1.32 12.80
C ILE A 108 16.09 0.08 12.20
N LEU A 109 14.94 0.74 12.03
CA LEU A 109 14.88 2.05 11.37
C LEU A 109 15.30 3.19 12.29
N GLU A 110 16.00 4.16 11.74
CA GLU A 110 16.25 5.44 12.39
C GLU A 110 14.95 6.24 12.58
N GLU A 111 14.98 7.25 13.45
CA GLU A 111 13.74 7.92 13.87
C GLU A 111 12.93 8.57 12.73
N ASN A 112 13.61 9.17 11.73
CA ASN A 112 12.95 9.76 10.58
C ASN A 112 12.32 8.68 9.71
N ASP A 113 13.07 7.64 9.38
CA ASP A 113 12.60 6.53 8.55
C ASP A 113 11.45 5.76 9.21
N LEU A 114 11.52 5.56 10.54
CA LEU A 114 10.45 4.95 11.31
C LEU A 114 9.15 5.77 11.21
N VAL A 115 9.25 7.09 11.34
CA VAL A 115 8.10 8.00 11.17
C VAL A 115 7.57 7.93 9.74
N VAL A 116 8.45 7.99 8.73
CA VAL A 116 8.07 7.91 7.32
C VAL A 116 7.29 6.62 7.04
N VAL A 117 7.84 5.46 7.41
CA VAL A 117 7.22 4.15 7.16
C VAL A 117 5.86 4.03 7.86
N ILE A 118 5.75 4.48 9.12
CA ILE A 118 4.46 4.42 9.84
C ILE A 118 3.43 5.35 9.18
N LEU A 119 3.81 6.56 8.76
CA LEU A 119 2.91 7.50 8.08
C LEU A 119 2.49 6.97 6.70
N GLU A 120 3.39 6.34 5.93
CA GLU A 120 3.04 5.68 4.67
C GLU A 120 2.08 4.50 4.88
N HIS A 121 2.27 3.72 5.95
CA HIS A 121 1.35 2.65 6.30
C HIS A 121 -0.04 3.18 6.69
N ILE A 122 -0.11 4.26 7.47
CA ILE A 122 -1.37 4.94 7.79
C ILE A 122 -2.05 5.43 6.50
N ASP A 123 -1.30 6.05 5.59
CA ASP A 123 -1.80 6.53 4.30
C ASP A 123 -2.41 5.41 3.48
N TYR A 124 -1.68 4.32 3.34
CA TYR A 124 -2.14 3.11 2.64
C TYR A 124 -3.41 2.53 3.27
N LEU A 125 -3.45 2.37 4.60
CA LEU A 125 -4.61 1.77 5.29
C LEU A 125 -5.88 2.62 5.17
N LEU A 126 -5.74 3.94 5.09
CA LEU A 126 -6.87 4.85 4.85
C LEU A 126 -7.36 4.76 3.41
N LYS A 127 -6.44 4.78 2.43
CA LYS A 127 -6.77 4.64 1.00
C LYS A 127 -7.41 3.27 0.70
N LEU A 128 -6.94 2.22 1.36
CA LEU A 128 -7.52 0.87 1.29
C LEU A 128 -8.98 0.81 1.79
N LYS A 129 -9.40 1.78 2.61
CA LYS A 129 -10.78 1.99 3.07
C LYS A 129 -11.55 3.01 2.22
N GLY A 130 -11.02 3.40 1.06
CA GLY A 130 -11.61 4.41 0.16
C GLY A 130 -11.54 5.83 0.69
N ARG A 131 -10.66 6.12 1.67
CA ARG A 131 -10.54 7.46 2.29
C ARG A 131 -9.36 8.22 1.68
N THR A 132 -9.50 9.53 1.61
CA THR A 132 -8.35 10.42 1.36
C THR A 132 -7.44 10.47 2.59
N SER A 133 -6.17 10.81 2.37
CA SER A 133 -5.17 10.84 3.44
C SER A 133 -4.09 11.90 3.16
N PRO A 134 -3.72 12.72 4.16
CA PRO A 134 -2.60 13.65 4.05
C PRO A 134 -1.24 13.02 4.42
N TYR A 135 -1.24 11.81 4.98
CA TYR A 135 -0.06 11.22 5.61
C TYR A 135 1.04 10.84 4.62
N GLY A 136 0.69 10.49 3.38
CA GLY A 136 1.70 10.26 2.33
C GLY A 136 2.50 11.51 1.98
N TYR A 137 1.85 12.69 1.94
CA TYR A 137 2.56 13.95 1.69
C TYR A 137 3.43 14.37 2.87
N ALA A 138 2.97 14.13 4.10
CA ALA A 138 3.79 14.33 5.29
C ALA A 138 5.02 13.40 5.31
N ALA A 139 4.84 12.11 5.00
CA ALA A 139 5.92 11.13 4.90
C ALA A 139 6.96 11.55 3.86
N TYR A 140 6.51 11.94 2.67
CA TYR A 140 7.39 12.49 1.64
C TYR A 140 8.17 13.71 2.15
N SER A 141 7.50 14.70 2.73
CA SER A 141 8.16 15.93 3.22
C SER A 141 9.20 15.64 4.30
N ILE A 142 8.93 14.67 5.19
CA ILE A 142 9.87 14.22 6.22
C ILE A 142 11.07 13.49 5.61
N SER A 143 10.86 12.65 4.59
CA SER A 143 11.94 11.93 3.91
C SER A 143 12.98 12.86 3.25
N GLN A 144 12.61 14.12 3.01
CA GLN A 144 13.51 15.14 2.45
C GLN A 144 14.34 15.87 3.52
N LEU A 145 14.08 15.65 4.81
CA LEU A 145 14.83 16.27 5.89
C LEU A 145 16.21 15.63 6.05
N LYS A 146 17.21 16.49 6.29
CA LYS A 146 18.58 16.04 6.61
C LYS A 146 18.81 15.89 8.10
N GLU A 147 18.07 16.65 8.91
CA GLU A 147 18.20 16.63 10.36
C GLU A 147 17.21 15.67 11.02
N PRO A 148 17.55 15.10 12.18
CA PRO A 148 16.64 14.23 12.92
C PRO A 148 15.40 14.99 13.41
N LEU A 149 14.21 14.40 13.31
CA LEU A 149 12.95 15.01 13.77
C LEU A 149 13.00 15.39 15.26
N SER A 150 13.82 14.69 16.04
CA SER A 150 14.05 14.99 17.45
C SER A 150 14.68 16.36 17.70
N SER A 151 15.45 16.90 16.76
CA SER A 151 16.08 18.23 16.87
C SER A 151 15.08 19.37 16.61
N ILE A 152 14.02 19.11 15.83
CA ILE A 152 13.02 20.11 15.40
C ILE A 152 11.62 19.85 15.99
N LYS A 153 11.50 19.16 17.13
CA LYS A 153 10.20 18.79 17.75
C LYS A 153 9.21 19.95 17.92
N ARG A 154 9.70 21.18 18.14
CA ARG A 154 8.87 22.38 18.34
C ARG A 154 8.38 23.01 17.03
N GLU A 155 8.95 22.57 15.91
CA GLU A 155 8.76 23.17 14.58
C GLU A 155 8.15 22.19 13.58
N LEU A 156 7.69 21.01 14.03
CA LEU A 156 7.14 19.96 13.16
C LEU A 156 6.02 20.47 12.23
N LYS A 157 5.19 21.40 12.69
CA LYS A 157 4.12 22.02 11.88
C LYS A 157 4.61 22.90 10.72
N ARG A 158 5.90 23.26 10.68
CA ARG A 158 6.50 23.94 9.54
C ARG A 158 6.78 22.98 8.38
N ILE A 159 6.79 21.67 8.64
CA ILE A 159 6.95 20.65 7.62
C ILE A 159 5.64 20.54 6.83
N ASN A 160 5.76 20.56 5.51
CA ASN A 160 4.61 20.43 4.61
C ASN A 160 3.84 19.11 4.89
N GLY A 161 2.50 19.20 4.92
CA GLY A 161 1.63 18.06 5.23
C GLY A 161 1.53 17.70 6.72
N VAL A 162 2.29 18.36 7.60
CA VAL A 162 2.24 18.11 9.05
C VAL A 162 1.29 19.09 9.75
N GLY A 163 0.02 18.70 9.88
CA GLY A 163 -0.96 19.41 10.72
C GLY A 163 -0.90 18.98 12.19
N LYS A 164 -1.77 19.55 13.04
CA LYS A 164 -1.84 19.25 14.49
C LYS A 164 -1.98 17.76 14.82
N VAL A 165 -2.79 17.03 14.03
CA VAL A 165 -3.00 15.58 14.22
C VAL A 165 -1.74 14.80 13.83
N THR A 166 -1.16 15.11 12.67
CA THR A 166 0.08 14.49 12.20
C THR A 166 1.25 14.75 13.17
N GLU A 167 1.38 15.99 13.67
CA GLU A 167 2.37 16.36 14.70
C GLU A 167 2.23 15.47 15.95
N SER A 168 0.99 15.26 16.42
CA SER A 168 0.74 14.42 17.60
C SER A 168 1.15 12.96 17.37
N ILE A 169 0.89 12.42 16.17
CA ILE A 169 1.31 11.06 15.77
C ILE A 169 2.83 10.96 15.71
N ILE A 170 3.51 11.93 15.10
CA ILE A 170 4.97 11.97 15.01
C ILE A 170 5.59 11.97 16.42
N LEU A 171 5.11 12.83 17.31
CA LEU A 171 5.62 12.91 18.69
C LEU A 171 5.41 11.59 19.46
N GLU A 172 4.27 10.91 19.24
CA GLU A 172 4.03 9.58 19.80
C GLU A 172 5.05 8.54 19.29
N ILE A 173 5.33 8.53 17.99
CA ILE A 173 6.31 7.63 17.36
C ILE A 173 7.71 7.91 17.91
N LEU A 174 8.13 9.17 17.98
CA LEU A 174 9.45 9.52 18.53
C LEU A 174 9.61 9.11 19.99
N LYS A 175 8.52 9.14 20.78
CA LYS A 175 8.55 8.77 22.20
C LYS A 175 8.50 7.26 22.42
N THR A 176 7.72 6.54 21.61
CA THR A 176 7.33 5.14 21.91
C THR A 176 7.75 4.14 20.84
N ARG A 177 8.33 4.61 19.73
CA ARG A 177 8.58 3.85 18.50
C ARG A 177 7.32 3.13 17.99
N ASN A 178 6.15 3.74 18.24
CA ASN A 178 4.83 3.18 17.97
C ASN A 178 3.81 4.28 17.68
N SER A 179 2.66 3.90 17.11
CA SER A 179 1.50 4.78 16.98
C SER A 179 0.21 4.05 17.33
N SER A 180 -0.54 4.59 18.30
CA SER A 180 -1.87 4.10 18.67
C SER A 180 -2.86 4.21 17.51
N TYR A 181 -2.77 5.29 16.73
CA TYR A 181 -3.60 5.47 15.53
C TYR A 181 -3.31 4.42 14.47
N TYR A 182 -2.03 4.14 14.18
CA TYR A 182 -1.64 3.08 13.26
C TYR A 182 -2.15 1.70 13.71
N LYS A 183 -1.97 1.36 15.01
CA LYS A 183 -2.50 0.10 15.58
C LYS A 183 -4.01 -0.03 15.40
N LYS A 184 -4.76 1.05 15.68
CA LYS A 184 -6.22 1.07 15.51
C LYS A 184 -6.64 0.80 14.06
N LEU A 185 -5.87 1.28 13.08
CA LEU A 185 -6.16 1.05 11.66
C LEU A 185 -5.89 -0.38 11.22
N LEU A 186 -4.95 -1.09 11.85
CA LEU A 186 -4.66 -2.51 11.59
C LEU A 186 -5.73 -3.44 12.17
N THR A 187 -6.34 -3.08 13.31
CA THR A 187 -7.27 -3.95 14.03
C THR A 187 -8.75 -3.77 13.67
N GLY A 188 -9.10 -2.73 12.89
CA GLY A 188 -10.51 -2.40 12.53
C GLY A 188 -10.73 -2.28 11.04
#